data_AF-A0A956C7C4-F1
#
_entry.id   AF-A0A956C7C4-F1
#
_cell.length_a   1.000
_cell.length_b   1.000
_cell.length_c   1.000
_cell.angle_alpha   90.00
_cell.angle_beta   90.00
_cell.angle_gamma   90.00
#
_symmetry.space_group_name_H-M   'P 1'
#
loop_
_entity.id
_entity.type
_entity.pdbx_description
1 polymer ?
#
loop_
_entity_poly.entity_id
_entity_poly.type
_entity_poly.pdbx_seq_one_letter_code
_entity_poly.pdbx_strand_id
1 'polypeptide(L)'
;MLLRPLRAPLGLALVLALASACSGGDEPPATGTDAPAAVGAPAPGPGSAAPPAASPADEPSGPPAVGLVGRFDTRDPDAPLASWPGARIVARFEGDAVSVRLDETVVDEEGGPSEWDVTMDGKLGAKLVLRAGTHDYVLAKGLAAGVHTVELYRRSEAQNGVTRFLGFDFEQGKLLAPPRRPERRIEIVGDSQPAAFGVEGVGQGPDCPGADWASRYQNFHKSFGARLGETLAADVHGTVYSGKGIERNIWRPDKDTMPRIYGRANPLDPASSWDFKAFSPDAVVVMIGGNDFAEGLPRDTGTPSVDRFSQVFDAFVKELRAAHPTAHVFLALSPSLSDAEPAGRGTRTNVQAGIDAVVAERAAAGDARVYAVAPRVADVATELTGCDGHGNDAFHARVAAELAVVVRAKLGW
;
A
#
# COMPACT_ATOMS: atom_id res chain seq x y z
N MET A 1 25.28 8.69 -23.45
CA MET A 1 25.46 10.13 -23.18
C MET A 1 24.48 10.91 -24.03
N LEU A 2 23.30 11.24 -23.47
CA LEU A 2 22.29 12.08 -24.09
C LEU A 2 21.67 12.90 -22.97
N LEU A 3 21.88 14.21 -22.98
CA LEU A 3 21.26 15.11 -22.00
C LEU A 3 19.76 15.23 -22.29
N ARG A 4 18.94 15.21 -21.24
CA ARG A 4 17.58 15.75 -21.26
C ARG A 4 17.44 16.78 -20.14
N PRO A 5 16.58 17.80 -20.32
CA PRO A 5 16.61 19.00 -19.50
C PRO A 5 15.99 18.79 -18.12
N LEU A 6 16.39 19.61 -17.16
CA LEU A 6 15.76 19.69 -15.85
C LEU A 6 14.26 19.97 -16.03
N ARG A 7 13.42 19.14 -15.42
CA ARG A 7 12.02 19.51 -15.13
C ARG A 7 12.03 20.45 -13.92
N ALA A 8 11.48 21.65 -14.08
CA ALA A 8 11.13 22.48 -12.94
C ALA A 8 9.80 21.96 -12.34
N PRO A 9 9.67 21.90 -11.01
CA PRO A 9 8.37 21.63 -10.40
C PRO A 9 7.49 22.88 -10.59
N LEU A 10 6.36 22.73 -11.29
CA LEU A 10 5.26 23.70 -11.22
C LEU A 10 4.26 23.22 -10.18
N GLY A 11 4.54 23.53 -8.91
CA GLY A 11 3.51 23.48 -7.86
C GLY A 11 2.46 24.55 -8.14
N LEU A 12 1.19 24.14 -8.25
CA LEU A 12 0.07 25.07 -8.47
C LEU A 12 -0.62 25.38 -7.14
N ALA A 13 0.02 26.23 -6.33
CA ALA A 13 -0.55 26.69 -5.07
C ALA A 13 -1.69 27.69 -5.30
N LEU A 14 -2.94 27.28 -5.02
CA LEU A 14 -4.08 28.19 -4.98
C LEU A 14 -4.11 28.93 -3.62
N VAL A 15 -3.68 30.19 -3.62
CA VAL A 15 -3.64 31.03 -2.42
C VAL A 15 -5.05 31.49 -2.03
N LEU A 16 -5.58 31.00 -0.91
CA LEU A 16 -6.79 31.52 -0.29
C LEU A 16 -6.44 32.73 0.62
N ALA A 17 -6.73 33.94 0.16
CA ALA A 17 -6.56 35.15 0.96
C ALA A 17 -7.82 35.41 1.83
N LEU A 18 -7.75 35.05 3.11
CA LEU A 18 -8.77 35.41 4.11
C LEU A 18 -8.26 36.57 4.97
N ALA A 19 -8.74 37.79 4.67
CA ALA A 19 -8.57 38.92 5.56
C ALA A 19 -9.58 38.80 6.73
N SER A 20 -9.07 38.69 7.96
CA SER A 20 -9.87 38.82 9.19
C SER A 20 -9.27 39.91 10.06
N ALA A 21 -10.12 40.84 10.53
CA ALA A 21 -9.69 42.03 11.25
C ALA A 21 -9.44 41.76 12.74
N CYS A 22 -8.48 42.49 13.32
CA CYS A 22 -8.07 42.32 14.72
C CYS A 22 -9.02 43.01 15.73
N SER A 23 -9.35 42.29 16.82
CA SER A 23 -9.56 42.81 18.20
C SER A 23 -9.81 41.60 19.12
N GLY A 24 -9.41 41.54 20.39
CA GLY A 24 -8.54 42.41 21.21
C GLY A 24 -8.76 42.14 22.71
N GLY A 25 -7.68 41.90 23.49
CA GLY A 25 -7.68 41.66 24.95
C GLY A 25 -8.15 40.26 25.40
N ASP A 26 -7.83 39.73 26.59
CA ASP A 26 -6.86 40.09 27.63
C ASP A 26 -6.57 38.85 28.53
N GLU A 27 -5.47 38.87 29.29
CA GLU A 27 -5.03 37.86 30.29
C GLU A 27 -4.37 38.60 31.48
N PRO A 28 -3.98 37.98 32.63
CA PRO A 28 -4.36 36.69 33.26
C PRO A 28 -5.04 37.02 34.64
N PRO A 29 -4.66 36.60 35.88
CA PRO A 29 -3.92 35.43 36.38
C PRO A 29 -4.49 34.74 37.66
N ALA A 30 -3.73 33.74 38.16
CA ALA A 30 -3.63 33.27 39.57
C ALA A 30 -4.79 32.40 40.13
N THR A 31 -4.60 31.44 41.05
CA THR A 31 -3.43 30.73 41.65
C THR A 31 -3.95 29.47 42.36
N GLY A 32 -3.12 28.45 42.62
CA GLY A 32 -3.50 27.37 43.56
C GLY A 32 -2.53 26.19 43.61
N THR A 33 -1.76 26.08 44.69
CA THR A 33 -0.90 24.93 45.00
C THR A 33 -1.62 23.93 45.91
N ASP A 34 -1.27 22.64 45.83
CA ASP A 34 -0.59 21.93 46.93
C ASP A 34 -0.30 20.47 46.58
N ALA A 35 0.67 19.88 47.29
CA ALA A 35 1.24 18.56 47.01
C ALA A 35 1.05 17.57 48.20
N PRO A 36 1.91 16.57 48.44
CA PRO A 36 1.57 15.18 48.14
C PRO A 36 1.46 14.26 49.38
N ALA A 37 1.02 13.02 49.19
CA ALA A 37 1.12 11.94 50.19
C ALA A 37 1.81 10.71 49.58
N ALA A 38 2.56 9.96 50.39
CA ALA A 38 3.61 9.06 49.88
C ALA A 38 3.70 7.71 50.64
N VAL A 39 4.36 6.76 49.97
CA VAL A 39 4.98 5.51 50.45
C VAL A 39 4.05 4.38 50.97
N GLY A 40 4.20 3.20 50.35
CA GLY A 40 3.78 1.92 50.92
C GLY A 40 4.32 0.73 50.11
N ALA A 41 5.27 -0.02 50.66
CA ALA A 41 5.84 -1.27 50.12
C ALA A 41 6.56 -2.05 51.26
N PRO A 42 6.88 -3.36 51.12
CA PRO A 42 6.46 -4.35 50.13
C PRO A 42 5.88 -5.66 50.75
N ALA A 43 5.47 -6.63 49.91
CA ALA A 43 5.32 -8.04 50.29
C ALA A 43 5.58 -8.96 49.08
N PRO A 44 6.03 -10.23 49.28
CA PRO A 44 6.63 -11.05 48.21
C PRO A 44 5.57 -11.78 47.34
N GLY A 45 5.93 -12.06 46.08
CA GLY A 45 5.03 -12.71 45.11
C GLY A 45 5.17 -14.24 45.03
N PRO A 46 4.38 -14.87 44.15
CA PRO A 46 4.72 -16.17 43.58
C PRO A 46 4.68 -16.19 42.04
N GLY A 47 5.43 -17.11 41.44
CA GLY A 47 5.20 -17.58 40.08
C GLY A 47 5.93 -16.82 38.96
N SER A 48 6.95 -17.48 38.39
CA SER A 48 7.38 -17.17 37.02
C SER A 48 6.20 -17.42 36.09
N ALA A 49 5.70 -16.37 35.44
CA ALA A 49 4.76 -16.53 34.35
C ALA A 49 5.47 -17.25 33.20
N ALA A 50 4.84 -18.31 32.68
CA ALA A 50 5.28 -18.92 31.43
C ALA A 50 5.28 -17.86 30.32
N PRO A 51 6.20 -17.92 29.34
CA PRO A 51 6.17 -17.00 28.20
C PRO A 51 4.80 -17.11 27.50
N PRO A 52 4.28 -16.00 26.95
CA PRO A 52 2.99 -16.02 26.27
C PRO A 52 3.03 -17.06 25.13
N ALA A 53 1.96 -17.84 25.02
CA ALA A 53 1.83 -18.78 23.91
C ALA A 53 1.93 -18.01 22.58
N ALA A 54 2.76 -18.52 21.68
CA ALA A 54 2.97 -17.93 20.36
C ALA A 54 1.62 -17.86 19.61
N SER A 55 1.44 -16.83 18.79
CA SER A 55 0.20 -16.67 18.04
C SER A 55 0.08 -17.77 16.97
N PRO A 56 -1.13 -18.08 16.46
CA PRO A 56 -1.30 -19.10 15.40
C PRO A 56 -0.59 -18.81 14.06
N ALA A 57 0.09 -17.66 13.95
CA ALA A 57 0.98 -17.28 12.85
C ALA A 57 2.43 -17.73 13.06
N ASP A 58 2.86 -18.00 14.30
CA ASP A 58 4.25 -18.35 14.66
C ASP A 58 4.57 -19.85 14.47
N GLU A 59 3.57 -20.68 14.15
CA GLU A 59 3.78 -22.10 13.86
C GLU A 59 4.61 -22.27 12.57
N PRO A 60 5.69 -23.07 12.57
CA PRO A 60 6.54 -23.21 11.39
C PRO A 60 5.86 -24.03 10.28
N SER A 61 6.00 -23.58 9.03
CA SER A 61 5.39 -24.23 7.85
C SER A 61 6.44 -24.78 6.88
N GLY A 62 6.59 -26.11 6.82
CA GLY A 62 7.42 -26.80 5.82
C GLY A 62 8.91 -26.93 6.19
N PRO A 63 9.81 -27.10 5.21
CA PRO A 63 11.26 -27.09 5.44
C PRO A 63 11.81 -25.66 5.62
N PRO A 64 13.08 -25.49 6.05
CA PRO A 64 13.74 -24.18 6.07
C PRO A 64 13.70 -23.47 4.72
N ALA A 65 13.15 -22.26 4.71
CA ALA A 65 12.94 -21.47 3.49
C ALA A 65 12.71 -19.99 3.84
N VAL A 66 13.04 -19.10 2.89
CA VAL A 66 12.62 -17.70 2.93
C VAL A 66 11.18 -17.61 2.43
N GLY A 67 10.30 -16.97 3.20
CA GLY A 67 8.94 -16.67 2.79
C GLY A 67 8.91 -15.45 1.87
N LEU A 68 8.49 -15.64 0.62
CA LEU A 68 8.21 -14.56 -0.31
C LEU A 68 6.68 -14.36 -0.38
N VAL A 69 6.21 -13.15 -0.06
CA VAL A 69 4.78 -12.80 -0.03
C VAL A 69 4.52 -11.57 -0.90
N GLY A 70 3.41 -11.54 -1.62
CA GLY A 70 3.21 -10.58 -2.71
C GLY A 70 3.66 -11.15 -4.05
N ARG A 71 3.73 -10.26 -5.05
CA ARG A 71 4.09 -10.62 -6.43
C ARG A 71 5.59 -10.40 -6.65
N PHE A 72 6.35 -11.50 -6.69
CA PHE A 72 7.76 -11.52 -7.08
C PHE A 72 7.90 -12.02 -8.52
N ASP A 73 8.82 -11.42 -9.28
CA ASP A 73 9.28 -11.98 -10.54
C ASP A 73 10.39 -12.99 -10.27
N THR A 74 10.09 -14.27 -10.47
CA THR A 74 10.97 -15.41 -10.16
C THR A 74 11.49 -16.09 -11.43
N ARG A 75 11.58 -15.35 -12.56
CA ARG A 75 12.25 -15.86 -13.78
C ARG A 75 13.73 -16.16 -13.55
N ASP A 76 14.34 -15.43 -12.61
CA ASP A 76 15.57 -15.80 -11.93
C ASP A 76 15.20 -16.31 -10.52
N PRO A 77 15.36 -17.61 -10.22
CA PRO A 77 15.00 -18.18 -8.91
C PRO A 77 16.02 -17.85 -7.82
N ASP A 78 17.27 -17.53 -8.18
CA ASP A 78 18.34 -17.19 -7.24
C ASP A 78 18.32 -15.70 -6.87
N ALA A 79 17.68 -14.86 -7.70
CA ALA A 79 17.50 -13.43 -7.45
C ALA A 79 16.05 -12.91 -7.65
N PRO A 80 15.05 -13.38 -6.88
CA PRO A 80 13.65 -12.94 -7.00
C PRO A 80 13.49 -11.42 -6.89
N LEU A 81 12.76 -10.82 -7.83
CA LEU A 81 12.60 -9.36 -7.93
C LEU A 81 11.26 -8.89 -7.37
N ALA A 82 11.30 -8.00 -6.39
CA ALA A 82 10.17 -7.26 -5.84
C ALA A 82 10.00 -5.91 -6.56
N SER A 83 8.76 -5.59 -6.94
CA SER A 83 8.42 -4.37 -7.68
C SER A 83 7.02 -3.82 -7.35
N TRP A 84 6.10 -4.66 -6.91
CA TRP A 84 4.83 -4.23 -6.33
C TRP A 84 4.99 -3.82 -4.85
N PRO A 85 4.27 -2.80 -4.35
CA PRO A 85 4.29 -2.45 -2.93
C PRO A 85 3.57 -3.53 -2.11
N GLY A 86 3.90 -3.66 -0.83
CA GLY A 86 3.41 -4.75 0.01
C GLY A 86 4.01 -6.12 -0.28
N ALA A 87 5.01 -6.21 -1.18
CA ALA A 87 5.86 -7.38 -1.27
C ALA A 87 6.67 -7.55 0.04
N ARG A 88 6.76 -8.77 0.56
CA ARG A 88 7.41 -9.09 1.83
C ARG A 88 8.40 -10.22 1.70
N ILE A 89 9.53 -10.09 2.40
CA ILE A 89 10.59 -11.09 2.49
C ILE A 89 10.73 -11.47 3.96
N VAL A 90 10.37 -12.70 4.30
CA VAL A 90 10.26 -13.19 5.69
C VAL A 90 11.28 -14.30 5.91
N ALA A 91 12.05 -14.22 6.99
CA ALA A 91 12.89 -15.32 7.44
C ALA A 91 12.74 -15.55 8.94
N ARG A 92 12.56 -16.81 9.32
CA ARG A 92 12.66 -17.27 10.71
C ARG A 92 14.00 -17.96 10.85
N PHE A 93 14.79 -17.61 11.87
CA PHE A 93 16.16 -18.10 12.03
C PHE A 93 16.51 -18.35 13.49
N GLU A 94 17.51 -19.19 13.74
CA GLU A 94 18.13 -19.36 15.07
C GLU A 94 19.52 -18.72 15.02
N GLY A 95 19.81 -17.76 15.90
CA GLY A 95 21.05 -16.96 15.89
C GLY A 95 20.92 -15.69 16.73
N ASP A 96 21.88 -14.77 16.60
CA ASP A 96 21.91 -13.47 17.29
C ASP A 96 22.12 -12.26 16.35
N ALA A 97 22.27 -12.51 15.05
CA ALA A 97 22.48 -11.52 14.01
C ALA A 97 21.77 -11.91 12.70
N VAL A 98 21.41 -10.91 11.91
CA VAL A 98 20.93 -11.09 10.54
C VAL A 98 21.23 -9.86 9.69
N SER A 99 21.69 -10.13 8.46
CA SER A 99 21.84 -9.14 7.39
C SER A 99 21.21 -9.65 6.09
N VAL A 100 20.92 -8.76 5.17
CA VAL A 100 20.33 -9.07 3.86
C VAL A 100 21.16 -8.47 2.74
N ARG A 101 21.35 -9.23 1.65
CA ARG A 101 21.91 -8.71 0.41
C ARG A 101 20.79 -8.37 -0.56
N LEU A 102 20.75 -7.13 -1.02
CA LEU A 102 19.75 -6.63 -1.97
C LEU A 102 20.44 -5.90 -3.11
N ASP A 103 19.88 -5.99 -4.32
CA ASP A 103 20.30 -5.21 -5.49
C ASP A 103 19.15 -4.29 -5.94
N GLU A 104 19.35 -2.98 -5.83
CA GLU A 104 18.32 -1.98 -6.13
C GLU A 104 18.58 -1.29 -7.47
N THR A 105 17.62 -1.42 -8.39
CA THR A 105 17.57 -0.63 -9.63
C THR A 105 16.63 0.54 -9.42
N VAL A 106 17.17 1.76 -9.25
CA VAL A 106 16.36 2.97 -9.13
C VAL A 106 15.71 3.30 -10.47
N VAL A 107 14.40 3.50 -10.43
CA VAL A 107 13.58 3.95 -11.55
C VAL A 107 13.29 5.42 -11.28
N ASP A 108 14.02 6.31 -11.96
CA ASP A 108 13.98 7.77 -11.71
C ASP A 108 12.78 8.42 -12.45
N GLU A 109 11.58 7.84 -12.29
CA GLU A 109 10.35 8.32 -12.91
C GLU A 109 9.59 9.29 -11.99
N GLU A 110 9.41 8.95 -10.71
CA GLU A 110 8.80 9.83 -9.69
C GLU A 110 9.63 9.97 -8.39
N GLY A 111 10.89 9.54 -8.41
CA GLY A 111 11.82 9.65 -7.28
C GLY A 111 11.94 8.37 -6.46
N GLY A 112 13.17 8.01 -6.13
CA GLY A 112 13.57 6.80 -5.41
C GLY A 112 14.85 7.05 -4.60
N PRO A 113 15.50 6.01 -4.03
CA PRO A 113 15.25 4.57 -4.19
C PRO A 113 14.01 4.08 -3.42
N SER A 114 13.67 2.79 -3.55
CA SER A 114 12.60 2.18 -2.77
C SER A 114 12.97 2.03 -1.28
N GLU A 115 11.93 2.09 -0.45
CA GLU A 115 12.01 1.94 1.00
C GLU A 115 11.25 0.69 1.47
N TRP A 116 11.72 0.13 2.59
CA TRP A 116 11.15 -1.05 3.22
C TRP A 116 11.01 -0.82 4.72
N ASP A 117 9.88 -1.20 5.32
CA ASP A 117 9.81 -1.36 6.77
C ASP A 117 10.57 -2.64 7.15
N VAL A 118 11.25 -2.61 8.30
CA VAL A 118 11.97 -3.77 8.87
C VAL A 118 11.31 -4.10 10.20
N THR A 119 10.83 -5.33 10.36
CA THR A 119 10.36 -5.83 11.66
C THR A 119 11.27 -6.95 12.18
N MET A 120 11.47 -6.97 13.49
CA MET A 120 12.18 -8.03 14.20
C MET A 120 11.29 -8.53 15.34
N ASP A 121 10.93 -9.81 15.35
CA ASP A 121 10.00 -10.43 16.30
C ASP A 121 8.68 -9.64 16.43
N GLY A 122 8.13 -9.22 15.28
CA GLY A 122 6.91 -8.42 15.17
C GLY A 122 7.05 -6.95 15.57
N LYS A 123 8.24 -6.48 15.96
CA LYS A 123 8.49 -5.09 16.35
C LYS A 123 9.07 -4.30 15.19
N LEU A 124 8.40 -3.22 14.78
CA LEU A 124 8.87 -2.30 13.76
C LEU A 124 10.14 -1.56 14.23
N GLY A 125 11.20 -1.64 13.43
CA GLY A 125 12.44 -0.90 13.61
C GLY A 125 12.49 0.38 12.78
N ALA A 126 13.69 0.90 12.53
CA ALA A 126 13.89 1.95 11.54
C ALA A 126 13.64 1.42 10.13
N LYS A 127 12.99 2.21 9.26
CA LYS A 127 12.82 1.86 7.85
C LYS A 127 14.17 1.78 7.14
N LEU A 128 14.29 0.82 6.24
CA LEU A 128 15.42 0.60 5.36
C LEU A 128 15.23 1.40 4.07
N VAL A 129 16.05 2.45 3.90
CA VAL A 129 16.19 3.16 2.62
C VAL A 129 17.30 2.49 1.83
N LEU A 130 16.99 2.02 0.62
CA LEU A 130 17.97 1.31 -0.20
C LEU A 130 19.00 2.26 -0.84
N ARG A 131 19.96 1.68 -1.55
CA ARG A 131 21.02 2.37 -2.29
C ARG A 131 21.14 1.65 -3.63
N ALA A 132 21.29 2.40 -4.72
CA ALA A 132 21.40 1.81 -6.05
C ALA A 132 22.55 0.79 -6.15
N GLY A 133 22.30 -0.31 -6.87
CA GLY A 133 23.20 -1.45 -7.01
C GLY A 133 23.12 -2.44 -5.84
N THR A 134 24.08 -3.37 -5.79
CA THR A 134 24.13 -4.45 -4.79
C THR A 134 24.79 -4.00 -3.49
N HIS A 135 24.09 -4.17 -2.37
CA HIS A 135 24.60 -3.85 -1.02
C HIS A 135 24.17 -4.89 0.02
N ASP A 136 25.00 -5.05 1.04
CA ASP A 136 24.66 -5.74 2.28
C ASP A 136 24.09 -4.75 3.30
N TYR A 137 23.01 -5.13 3.97
CA TYR A 137 22.34 -4.33 5.00
C TYR A 137 22.21 -5.14 6.29
N VAL A 138 22.84 -4.66 7.37
CA VAL A 138 22.69 -5.23 8.71
C VAL A 138 21.31 -4.87 9.25
N LEU A 139 20.47 -5.87 9.51
CA LEU A 139 19.11 -5.68 10.03
C LEU A 139 19.09 -5.79 11.55
N ALA A 140 19.88 -6.71 12.13
CA ALA A 140 20.13 -6.78 13.57
C ALA A 140 21.47 -7.47 13.88
N LYS A 141 22.05 -7.13 15.05
CA LYS A 141 23.20 -7.80 15.67
C LYS A 141 23.05 -7.74 17.20
N GLY A 142 23.58 -8.73 17.90
CA GLY A 142 23.56 -8.78 19.37
C GLY A 142 22.16 -9.01 19.94
N LEU A 143 21.30 -9.74 19.20
CA LEU A 143 20.04 -10.24 19.74
C LEU A 143 20.31 -11.27 20.86
N ALA A 144 19.31 -11.53 21.70
CA ALA A 144 19.42 -12.58 22.69
C ALA A 144 19.39 -13.95 21.98
N ALA A 145 20.41 -14.79 22.21
CA ALA A 145 20.52 -16.09 21.53
C ALA A 145 19.23 -16.91 21.59
N GLY A 146 18.64 -17.18 20.43
CA GLY A 146 17.34 -17.82 20.33
C GLY A 146 16.82 -17.92 18.91
N VAL A 147 15.51 -18.03 18.78
CA VAL A 147 14.80 -18.02 17.50
C VAL A 147 14.15 -16.67 17.29
N HIS A 148 14.39 -16.09 16.12
CA HIS A 148 13.87 -14.79 15.71
C HIS A 148 13.12 -14.87 14.38
N THR A 149 12.29 -13.86 14.12
CA THR A 149 11.68 -13.64 12.80
C THR A 149 11.97 -12.22 12.33
N VAL A 150 12.53 -12.11 11.13
CA VAL A 150 12.69 -10.85 10.40
C VAL A 150 11.70 -10.80 9.23
N GLU A 151 11.02 -9.67 9.06
CA GLU A 151 10.25 -9.37 7.85
C GLU A 151 10.70 -8.01 7.30
N LEU A 152 11.03 -8.00 6.01
CA LEU A 152 11.14 -6.78 5.20
C LEU A 152 9.80 -6.59 4.48
N TYR A 153 9.16 -5.43 4.64
CA TYR A 153 7.88 -5.08 4.02
C TYR A 153 8.06 -3.89 3.08
N ARG A 154 7.84 -4.07 1.77
CA ARG A 154 8.11 -3.03 0.76
C ARG A 154 7.06 -1.91 0.83
N ARG A 155 7.52 -0.68 1.06
CA ARG A 155 6.66 0.52 1.21
C ARG A 155 6.33 1.16 -0.13
N SER A 156 7.34 1.26 -1.01
CA SER A 156 7.32 2.04 -2.26
C SER A 156 6.75 1.26 -3.45
N GLU A 157 6.34 1.96 -4.51
CA GLU A 157 5.84 1.40 -5.77
C GLU A 157 6.99 1.00 -6.73
N ALA A 158 6.66 0.37 -7.87
CA ALA A 158 7.65 0.00 -8.88
C ALA A 158 8.39 1.21 -9.46
N GLN A 159 7.68 2.32 -9.64
CA GLN A 159 8.19 3.59 -10.18
C GLN A 159 9.18 4.32 -9.25
N ASN A 160 9.41 3.82 -8.03
CA ASN A 160 10.44 4.32 -7.12
C ASN A 160 11.74 3.49 -7.16
N GLY A 161 11.75 2.37 -7.88
CA GLY A 161 12.86 1.41 -7.93
C GLY A 161 12.38 -0.04 -7.81
N VAL A 162 13.17 -1.00 -8.29
CA VAL A 162 12.89 -2.43 -8.18
C VAL A 162 14.07 -3.17 -7.54
N THR A 163 13.76 -4.10 -6.65
CA THR A 163 14.74 -4.72 -5.74
C THR A 163 14.86 -6.21 -6.01
N ARG A 164 16.06 -6.74 -6.26
CA ARG A 164 16.33 -8.19 -6.19
C ARG A 164 16.73 -8.58 -4.78
N PHE A 165 16.16 -9.67 -4.28
CA PHE A 165 16.62 -10.35 -3.09
C PHE A 165 17.74 -11.32 -3.44
N LEU A 166 18.89 -11.21 -2.77
CA LEU A 166 20.09 -12.02 -3.05
C LEU A 166 20.51 -12.90 -1.85
N GLY A 167 19.65 -13.03 -0.84
CA GLY A 167 19.86 -13.88 0.33
C GLY A 167 19.94 -13.12 1.67
N PHE A 168 19.67 -13.86 2.75
CA PHE A 168 20.03 -13.46 4.11
C PHE A 168 21.33 -14.13 4.53
N ASP A 169 22.09 -13.46 5.38
CA ASP A 169 23.22 -14.01 6.14
C ASP A 169 22.89 -13.93 7.64
N PHE A 170 22.97 -15.07 8.32
CA PHE A 170 22.70 -15.26 9.75
C PHE A 170 23.99 -15.46 10.57
N GLU A 171 25.15 -15.18 9.97
CA GLU A 171 26.49 -15.41 10.51
C GLU A 171 26.73 -16.88 10.91
N GLN A 172 26.71 -17.21 12.20
CA GLN A 172 26.83 -18.60 12.68
C GLN A 172 25.46 -19.26 12.96
N GLY A 173 24.38 -18.50 12.78
CA GLY A 173 23.01 -18.97 12.87
C GLY A 173 22.54 -19.80 11.68
N LYS A 174 21.26 -20.17 11.68
CA LYS A 174 20.66 -21.01 10.63
C LYS A 174 19.23 -20.59 10.30
N LEU A 175 18.86 -20.65 9.02
CA LEU A 175 17.49 -20.51 8.56
C LEU A 175 16.61 -21.66 9.10
N LEU A 176 15.38 -21.33 9.48
CA LEU A 176 14.34 -22.26 9.91
C LEU A 176 13.16 -22.20 8.94
N ALA A 177 12.17 -23.08 9.14
CA ALA A 177 10.92 -23.01 8.39
C ALA A 177 10.17 -21.69 8.69
N PRO A 178 9.60 -21.03 7.67
CA PRO A 178 8.93 -19.74 7.83
C PRO A 178 7.65 -19.83 8.66
N PRO A 179 7.14 -18.70 9.20
CA PRO A 179 5.88 -18.66 9.93
C PRO A 179 4.69 -19.06 9.05
N ARG A 180 3.63 -19.62 9.65
CA ARG A 180 2.40 -20.01 8.94
C ARG A 180 1.63 -18.77 8.48
N ARG A 181 1.41 -18.67 7.16
CA ARG A 181 0.64 -17.57 6.57
C ARG A 181 -0.85 -17.64 6.94
N PRO A 182 -1.57 -16.49 6.98
CA PRO A 182 -3.02 -16.48 7.08
C PRO A 182 -3.68 -17.29 5.96
N GLU A 183 -4.79 -17.97 6.29
CA GLU A 183 -5.56 -18.73 5.31
C GLU A 183 -6.35 -17.81 4.38
N ARG A 184 -6.91 -16.73 4.95
CA ARG A 184 -7.65 -15.66 4.28
C ARG A 184 -6.73 -14.79 3.43
N ARG A 185 -7.17 -14.41 2.24
CA ARG A 185 -6.35 -13.71 1.26
C ARG A 185 -7.13 -12.59 0.56
N ILE A 186 -6.52 -11.43 0.46
CA ILE A 186 -7.06 -10.24 -0.20
C ILE A 186 -6.07 -9.77 -1.27
N GLU A 187 -6.54 -9.44 -2.47
CA GLU A 187 -5.79 -8.59 -3.39
C GLU A 187 -6.39 -7.18 -3.44
N ILE A 188 -5.52 -6.18 -3.42
CA ILE A 188 -5.87 -4.77 -3.57
C ILE A 188 -5.36 -4.32 -4.94
N VAL A 189 -6.26 -3.84 -5.79
CA VAL A 189 -5.94 -3.37 -7.15
C VAL A 189 -6.31 -1.90 -7.26
N GLY A 190 -5.41 -1.07 -7.79
CA GLY A 190 -5.73 0.34 -8.01
C GLY A 190 -4.55 1.28 -8.23
N ASP A 191 -4.79 2.56 -7.97
CA ASP A 191 -3.86 3.65 -8.23
C ASP A 191 -3.13 4.15 -6.95
N SER A 192 -2.80 5.43 -6.90
CA SER A 192 -2.05 6.07 -5.83
C SER A 192 -2.79 6.07 -4.49
N GLN A 193 -4.13 6.12 -4.51
CA GLN A 193 -4.89 6.16 -3.28
C GLN A 193 -4.87 4.80 -2.55
N PRO A 194 -5.00 3.64 -3.21
CA PRO A 194 -4.68 2.34 -2.61
C PRO A 194 -3.20 2.12 -2.29
N ALA A 195 -2.27 2.74 -3.01
CA ALA A 195 -0.84 2.68 -2.70
C ALA A 195 -0.44 3.35 -1.38
N ALA A 196 -1.33 4.17 -0.81
CA ALA A 196 -1.02 5.09 0.30
C ALA A 196 0.12 6.04 -0.04
N PHE A 197 0.07 6.54 -1.28
CA PHE A 197 0.94 7.61 -1.75
C PHE A 197 0.82 8.85 -0.84
N GLY A 198 1.96 9.43 -0.47
CA GLY A 198 1.99 10.65 0.33
C GLY A 198 1.45 10.58 1.76
N VAL A 199 1.08 9.40 2.28
CA VAL A 199 0.43 9.21 3.59
C VAL A 199 1.26 9.72 4.78
N GLU A 200 2.59 9.75 4.65
CA GLU A 200 3.51 10.29 5.68
C GLU A 200 3.90 11.76 5.44
N GLY A 201 3.36 12.41 4.40
CA GLY A 201 3.61 13.80 4.02
C GLY A 201 2.82 14.85 4.80
N VAL A 202 2.11 14.47 5.87
CA VAL A 202 1.24 15.38 6.61
C VAL A 202 2.01 16.58 7.15
N GLY A 203 1.52 17.79 6.86
CA GLY A 203 2.14 19.04 7.29
C GLY A 203 3.37 19.47 6.47
N GLN A 204 3.74 18.74 5.41
CA GLN A 204 4.85 19.12 4.52
C GLN A 204 4.44 20.06 3.36
N GLY A 205 3.14 20.30 3.19
CA GLY A 205 2.57 20.95 2.00
C GLY A 205 2.22 19.95 0.89
N PRO A 206 1.55 20.38 -0.19
CA PRO A 206 1.13 19.48 -1.27
C PRO A 206 2.32 18.83 -1.97
N ASP A 207 3.31 19.64 -2.38
CA ASP A 207 4.46 19.23 -3.22
C ASP A 207 5.59 18.50 -2.45
N CYS A 208 5.34 18.06 -1.19
CA CYS A 208 6.21 17.23 -0.33
C CYS A 208 7.74 17.20 -0.63
N PRO A 209 8.61 17.82 0.19
CA PRO A 209 9.98 18.13 -0.21
C PRO A 209 10.93 16.92 -0.24
N GLY A 210 11.67 16.79 -1.33
CA GLY A 210 12.77 15.83 -1.52
C GLY A 210 12.97 15.48 -3.01
N ALA A 211 14.13 14.93 -3.37
CA ALA A 211 14.30 14.30 -4.71
C ALA A 211 13.72 12.87 -4.73
N ASP A 212 13.68 12.25 -3.55
CA ASP A 212 13.16 10.94 -3.17
C ASP A 212 11.72 11.00 -2.63
N TRP A 213 11.02 12.12 -2.81
CA TRP A 213 9.78 12.46 -2.09
C TRP A 213 8.68 11.38 -2.20
N ALA A 214 8.39 10.87 -3.40
CA ALA A 214 7.35 9.87 -3.59
C ALA A 214 7.64 8.59 -2.79
N SER A 215 8.89 8.10 -2.85
CA SER A 215 9.29 6.89 -2.12
C SER A 215 9.34 7.13 -0.61
N ARG A 216 9.77 8.32 -0.18
CA ARG A 216 9.91 8.74 1.23
C ARG A 216 8.58 8.87 1.97
N TYR A 217 7.58 9.48 1.33
CA TYR A 217 6.29 9.82 1.96
C TYR A 217 5.18 8.80 1.68
N GLN A 218 5.35 7.90 0.72
CA GLN A 218 4.49 6.74 0.56
C GLN A 218 4.76 5.70 1.65
N ASN A 219 3.69 5.04 2.12
CA ASN A 219 3.83 3.85 2.96
C ASN A 219 2.66 2.86 2.75
N PHE A 220 2.85 1.84 1.91
CA PHE A 220 1.81 0.82 1.68
C PHE A 220 1.42 0.03 2.95
N HIS A 221 2.27 -0.05 3.97
CA HIS A 221 1.92 -0.67 5.27
C HIS A 221 0.84 0.14 6.01
N LYS A 222 0.75 1.45 5.75
CA LYS A 222 -0.35 2.31 6.24
C LYS A 222 -1.56 2.34 5.32
N SER A 223 -1.54 1.63 4.18
CA SER A 223 -2.67 1.60 3.26
C SER A 223 -3.93 1.03 3.90
N PHE A 224 -5.08 1.34 3.30
CA PHE A 224 -6.34 0.71 3.75
C PHE A 224 -6.30 -0.79 3.46
N GLY A 225 -5.53 -1.20 2.46
CA GLY A 225 -5.32 -2.60 2.08
C GLY A 225 -4.62 -3.41 3.16
N ALA A 226 -3.45 -2.95 3.60
CA ALA A 226 -2.69 -3.59 4.68
C ALA A 226 -3.53 -3.69 5.96
N ARG A 227 -4.16 -2.58 6.36
CA ARG A 227 -5.04 -2.49 7.53
C ARG A 227 -6.30 -3.34 7.44
N LEU A 228 -6.85 -3.53 6.23
CA LEU A 228 -7.94 -4.46 5.98
C LEU A 228 -7.46 -5.91 6.20
N GLY A 229 -6.23 -6.24 5.78
CA GLY A 229 -5.57 -7.51 6.11
C GLY A 229 -5.46 -7.75 7.61
N GLU A 230 -4.87 -6.81 8.35
CA GLU A 230 -4.76 -6.84 9.82
C GLU A 230 -6.14 -7.05 10.48
N THR A 231 -7.13 -6.24 10.09
CA THR A 231 -8.49 -6.25 10.64
C THR A 231 -9.25 -7.55 10.36
N LEU A 232 -8.89 -8.27 9.30
CA LEU A 232 -9.57 -9.49 8.85
C LEU A 232 -8.76 -10.77 9.10
N ALA A 233 -7.56 -10.65 9.68
CA ALA A 233 -6.56 -11.72 9.78
C ALA A 233 -6.31 -12.38 8.43
N ALA A 234 -6.04 -11.56 7.41
CA ALA A 234 -5.87 -11.96 6.02
C ALA A 234 -4.54 -11.46 5.46
N ASP A 235 -3.95 -12.25 4.58
CA ASP A 235 -2.76 -11.87 3.82
C ASP A 235 -3.15 -10.94 2.66
N VAL A 236 -2.30 -9.97 2.33
CA VAL A 236 -2.62 -8.89 1.38
C VAL A 236 -1.56 -8.82 0.30
N HIS A 237 -2.01 -8.89 -0.96
CA HIS A 237 -1.18 -8.54 -2.12
C HIS A 237 -1.59 -7.15 -2.63
N GLY A 238 -0.63 -6.23 -2.77
CA GLY A 238 -0.84 -4.93 -3.39
C GLY A 238 -0.47 -4.97 -4.88
N THR A 239 -1.47 -4.87 -5.76
CA THR A 239 -1.29 -4.73 -7.22
C THR A 239 -1.73 -3.33 -7.62
N VAL A 240 -0.99 -2.35 -7.10
CA VAL A 240 -1.29 -0.92 -7.17
C VAL A 240 -0.13 -0.15 -7.82
N TYR A 241 -0.47 0.87 -8.60
CA TYR A 241 0.49 1.71 -9.31
C TYR A 241 -0.14 3.10 -9.56
N SER A 242 0.48 4.15 -9.00
CA SER A 242 0.03 5.55 -9.10
C SER A 242 -0.19 6.04 -10.54
N GLY A 243 -1.16 6.95 -10.69
CA GLY A 243 -1.50 7.54 -11.99
C GLY A 243 -2.12 6.59 -13.02
N LYS A 244 -2.26 5.28 -12.74
CA LYS A 244 -2.91 4.32 -13.63
C LYS A 244 -4.44 4.49 -13.61
N GLY A 245 -5.07 4.21 -14.75
CA GLY A 245 -6.51 4.09 -14.89
C GLY A 245 -6.92 2.77 -15.54
N ILE A 246 -8.20 2.63 -15.85
CA ILE A 246 -8.77 1.48 -16.56
C ILE A 246 -8.58 1.62 -18.07
N GLU A 247 -9.03 2.74 -18.64
CA GLU A 247 -8.99 3.09 -20.07
C GLU A 247 -7.89 4.11 -20.37
N ARG A 248 -7.57 5.01 -19.42
CA ARG A 248 -6.47 5.97 -19.56
C ARG A 248 -5.78 6.33 -18.24
N ASN A 249 -4.46 6.44 -18.30
CA ASN A 249 -3.63 6.90 -17.19
C ASN A 249 -3.63 8.44 -17.13
N ILE A 250 -3.28 9.01 -15.97
CA ILE A 250 -3.16 10.47 -15.80
C ILE A 250 -2.08 11.03 -16.74
N TRP A 251 -0.93 10.35 -16.81
CA TRP A 251 0.12 10.61 -17.79
C TRP A 251 -0.29 10.03 -19.15
N ARG A 252 -0.96 10.85 -19.97
CA ARG A 252 -1.54 10.48 -21.28
C ARG A 252 -0.55 9.86 -22.28
N PRO A 253 0.77 10.14 -22.28
CA PRO A 253 1.72 9.42 -23.15
C PRO A 253 1.89 7.95 -22.79
N ASP A 254 1.74 7.58 -21.51
CA ASP A 254 1.74 6.18 -21.08
C ASP A 254 0.41 5.50 -21.46
N LYS A 255 0.52 4.27 -21.96
CA LYS A 255 -0.57 3.44 -22.46
C LYS A 255 -0.70 2.12 -21.71
N ASP A 256 0.18 1.84 -20.76
CA ASP A 256 0.12 0.65 -19.91
C ASP A 256 -0.83 0.93 -18.74
N THR A 257 -2.13 0.85 -19.02
CA THR A 257 -3.22 0.95 -18.03
C THR A 257 -3.24 -0.24 -17.06
N MET A 258 -4.00 -0.14 -15.96
CA MET A 258 -4.05 -1.20 -14.95
C MET A 258 -4.38 -2.59 -15.53
N PRO A 259 -5.38 -2.77 -16.42
CA PRO A 259 -5.61 -4.05 -17.08
C PRO A 259 -4.38 -4.60 -17.83
N ARG A 260 -3.62 -3.71 -18.49
CA ARG A 260 -2.43 -4.09 -19.29
C ARG A 260 -1.19 -4.42 -18.45
N ILE A 261 -1.16 -4.05 -17.17
CA ILE A 261 -0.06 -4.38 -16.24
C ILE A 261 -0.46 -5.42 -15.18
N TYR A 262 -1.76 -5.65 -14.95
CA TYR A 262 -2.26 -6.59 -13.95
C TYR A 262 -1.77 -8.04 -14.17
N GLY A 263 -1.48 -8.44 -15.40
CA GLY A 263 -0.91 -9.77 -15.70
C GLY A 263 0.57 -9.95 -15.33
N ARG A 264 1.28 -8.92 -14.85
CA ARG A 264 2.75 -8.91 -14.71
C ARG A 264 3.21 -9.15 -13.27
N ALA A 265 4.32 -9.87 -13.10
CA ALA A 265 5.01 -9.96 -11.81
C ALA A 265 5.88 -8.72 -11.54
N ASN A 266 6.42 -8.10 -12.60
CA ASN A 266 7.00 -6.77 -12.60
C ASN A 266 6.24 -5.85 -13.57
N PRO A 267 5.55 -4.78 -13.11
CA PRO A 267 4.74 -3.94 -13.99
C PRO A 267 5.57 -3.20 -15.05
N LEU A 268 6.87 -2.97 -14.79
CA LEU A 268 7.78 -2.25 -15.68
C LEU A 268 8.33 -3.12 -16.82
N ASP A 269 8.23 -4.45 -16.73
CA ASP A 269 8.66 -5.36 -17.79
C ASP A 269 7.44 -5.99 -18.49
N PRO A 270 7.14 -5.62 -19.75
CA PRO A 270 6.02 -6.20 -20.50
C PRO A 270 6.20 -7.68 -20.87
N ALA A 271 7.40 -8.25 -20.70
CA ALA A 271 7.66 -9.69 -20.82
C ALA A 271 7.58 -10.43 -19.46
N SER A 272 7.33 -9.72 -18.35
CA SER A 272 7.05 -10.34 -17.05
C SER A 272 5.60 -10.84 -17.01
N SER A 273 5.38 -11.98 -16.36
CA SER A 273 4.04 -12.56 -16.15
C SER A 273 3.92 -13.10 -14.73
N TRP A 274 2.72 -12.99 -14.15
CA TRP A 274 2.40 -13.51 -12.83
C TRP A 274 1.67 -14.85 -12.93
N ASP A 275 2.09 -15.85 -12.15
CA ASP A 275 1.32 -17.09 -12.01
C ASP A 275 0.19 -16.88 -10.98
N PHE A 276 -1.02 -16.68 -11.48
CA PHE A 276 -2.23 -16.54 -10.65
C PHE A 276 -2.53 -17.78 -9.78
N LYS A 277 -1.88 -18.93 -9.99
CA LYS A 277 -1.97 -20.09 -9.08
C LYS A 277 -1.16 -19.91 -7.80
N ALA A 278 -0.11 -19.08 -7.82
CA ALA A 278 0.70 -18.79 -6.64
C ALA A 278 -0.08 -18.00 -5.57
N PHE A 279 -1.14 -17.28 -5.96
CA PHE A 279 -2.03 -16.56 -5.04
C PHE A 279 -3.46 -16.51 -5.57
N SER A 280 -4.35 -17.29 -4.94
CA SER A 280 -5.80 -17.23 -5.12
C SER A 280 -6.42 -16.44 -3.95
N PRO A 281 -6.78 -15.15 -4.12
CA PRO A 281 -7.48 -14.38 -3.10
C PRO A 281 -8.93 -14.86 -2.92
N ASP A 282 -9.46 -14.70 -1.71
CA ASP A 282 -10.89 -14.82 -1.43
C ASP A 282 -11.65 -13.54 -1.81
N ALA A 283 -10.97 -12.39 -1.67
CA ALA A 283 -11.49 -11.06 -2.00
C ALA A 283 -10.52 -10.28 -2.89
N VAL A 284 -11.04 -9.63 -3.95
CA VAL A 284 -10.29 -8.63 -4.74
C VAL A 284 -10.99 -7.29 -4.54
N VAL A 285 -10.29 -6.30 -3.98
CA VAL A 285 -10.81 -4.94 -3.84
C VAL A 285 -10.17 -4.06 -4.90
N VAL A 286 -10.98 -3.56 -5.83
CA VAL A 286 -10.55 -2.71 -6.94
C VAL A 286 -10.99 -1.29 -6.67
N MET A 287 -10.05 -0.39 -6.38
CA MET A 287 -10.30 1.04 -6.16
C MET A 287 -9.50 1.86 -7.17
N ILE A 288 -10.11 2.20 -8.28
CA ILE A 288 -9.47 2.87 -9.42
C ILE A 288 -10.53 3.61 -10.25
N GLY A 289 -10.09 4.55 -11.08
CA GLY A 289 -10.95 5.24 -12.06
C GLY A 289 -10.85 6.76 -11.99
N GLY A 290 -10.26 7.32 -10.93
CA GLY A 290 -10.04 8.76 -10.81
C GLY A 290 -9.23 9.32 -11.98
N ASN A 291 -8.12 8.66 -12.30
CA ASN A 291 -7.19 9.04 -13.38
C ASN A 291 -7.82 9.02 -14.79
N ASP A 292 -8.89 8.23 -14.99
CA ASP A 292 -9.63 8.18 -16.25
C ASP A 292 -10.40 9.49 -16.52
N PHE A 293 -10.91 10.14 -15.46
CA PHE A 293 -11.71 11.37 -15.56
C PHE A 293 -10.98 12.63 -15.07
N ALA A 294 -9.83 12.49 -14.41
CA ALA A 294 -8.92 13.57 -14.06
C ALA A 294 -8.34 14.30 -15.29
N GLU A 295 -7.75 15.47 -15.07
CA GLU A 295 -7.06 16.22 -16.13
C GLU A 295 -5.78 15.50 -16.58
N GLY A 296 -5.61 15.34 -17.89
CA GLY A 296 -4.46 14.63 -18.45
C GLY A 296 -3.16 15.42 -18.43
N LEU A 297 -2.07 14.74 -18.07
CA LEU A 297 -0.71 15.28 -18.15
C LEU A 297 0.06 14.64 -19.33
N PRO A 298 0.98 15.37 -19.99
CA PRO A 298 1.28 16.79 -19.86
C PRO A 298 0.29 17.69 -20.62
N ARG A 299 -0.73 17.10 -21.25
CA ARG A 299 -1.81 17.80 -21.95
C ARG A 299 -3.10 17.02 -21.74
N ASP A 300 -4.18 17.71 -21.38
CA ASP A 300 -5.47 17.04 -21.29
C ASP A 300 -6.00 16.69 -22.68
N THR A 301 -6.67 15.55 -22.75
CA THR A 301 -7.27 14.98 -23.96
C THR A 301 -8.74 14.62 -23.72
N GLY A 302 -9.38 15.31 -22.77
CA GLY A 302 -10.72 15.00 -22.29
C GLY A 302 -10.78 13.70 -21.47
N THR A 303 -12.00 13.32 -21.12
CA THR A 303 -12.37 12.07 -20.43
C THR A 303 -12.84 11.00 -21.44
N PRO A 304 -12.97 9.71 -21.04
CA PRO A 304 -13.77 8.76 -21.80
C PRO A 304 -15.28 9.05 -21.61
N SER A 305 -16.14 8.45 -22.43
CA SER A 305 -17.55 8.31 -22.06
C SER A 305 -17.70 7.26 -20.95
N VAL A 306 -18.76 7.37 -20.14
CA VAL A 306 -19.08 6.36 -19.12
C VAL A 306 -19.25 4.99 -19.77
N ASP A 307 -19.93 4.88 -20.92
CA ASP A 307 -20.07 3.61 -21.67
C ASP A 307 -18.72 2.98 -22.01
N ARG A 308 -17.75 3.77 -22.48
CA ARG A 308 -16.42 3.28 -22.85
C ARG A 308 -15.62 2.86 -21.62
N PHE A 309 -15.65 3.65 -20.55
CA PHE A 309 -15.02 3.30 -19.27
C PHE A 309 -15.62 1.99 -18.72
N SER A 310 -16.96 1.89 -18.70
CA SER A 310 -17.69 0.70 -18.23
C SER A 310 -17.34 -0.55 -19.04
N GLN A 311 -17.28 -0.45 -20.38
CA GLN A 311 -16.92 -1.57 -21.26
C GLN A 311 -15.51 -2.11 -20.95
N VAL A 312 -14.56 -1.23 -20.69
CA VAL A 312 -13.15 -1.62 -20.42
C VAL A 312 -13.01 -2.14 -19.00
N PHE A 313 -13.71 -1.55 -18.04
CA PHE A 313 -13.74 -2.04 -16.67
C PHE A 313 -14.42 -3.42 -16.59
N ASP A 314 -15.50 -3.64 -17.34
CA ASP A 314 -16.16 -4.94 -17.47
C ASP A 314 -15.24 -6.01 -18.08
N ALA A 315 -14.47 -5.66 -19.10
CA ALA A 315 -13.43 -6.53 -19.65
C ALA A 315 -12.35 -6.88 -18.61
N PHE A 316 -11.91 -5.90 -17.82
CA PHE A 316 -10.96 -6.14 -16.74
C PHE A 316 -11.55 -7.03 -15.62
N VAL A 317 -12.81 -6.84 -15.23
CA VAL A 317 -13.48 -7.71 -14.24
C VAL A 317 -13.65 -9.15 -14.77
N LYS A 318 -13.84 -9.34 -16.08
CA LYS A 318 -13.76 -10.67 -16.71
C LYS A 318 -12.36 -11.29 -16.59
N GLU A 319 -11.29 -10.52 -16.75
CA GLU A 319 -9.91 -10.97 -16.52
C GLU A 319 -9.66 -11.35 -15.06
N LEU A 320 -10.12 -10.52 -14.10
CA LEU A 320 -10.09 -10.83 -12.66
C LEU A 320 -10.84 -12.13 -12.35
N ARG A 321 -12.03 -12.33 -12.92
CA ARG A 321 -12.82 -13.57 -12.75
C ARG A 321 -12.15 -14.79 -13.38
N ALA A 322 -11.47 -14.64 -14.51
CA ALA A 322 -10.72 -15.73 -15.15
C ALA A 322 -9.49 -16.14 -14.32
N ALA A 323 -8.77 -15.15 -13.75
CA ALA A 323 -7.66 -15.40 -12.82
C ALA A 323 -8.13 -16.00 -11.48
N HIS A 324 -9.28 -15.54 -10.98
CA HIS A 324 -9.80 -15.87 -9.64
C HIS A 324 -11.28 -16.30 -9.70
N PRO A 325 -11.58 -17.55 -10.11
CA PRO A 325 -12.94 -18.01 -10.38
C PRO A 325 -13.90 -17.96 -9.18
N THR A 326 -13.38 -18.05 -7.95
CA THR A 326 -14.19 -18.10 -6.71
C THR A 326 -14.24 -16.77 -5.95
N ALA A 327 -13.35 -15.82 -6.24
CA ALA A 327 -13.17 -14.62 -5.44
C ALA A 327 -14.40 -13.70 -5.45
N HIS A 328 -14.59 -12.99 -4.34
CA HIS A 328 -15.53 -11.88 -4.22
C HIS A 328 -14.85 -10.59 -4.71
N VAL A 329 -15.40 -9.96 -5.74
CA VAL A 329 -14.82 -8.74 -6.34
C VAL A 329 -15.59 -7.52 -5.84
N PHE A 330 -14.89 -6.58 -5.21
CA PHE A 330 -15.46 -5.34 -4.67
C PHE A 330 -14.93 -4.18 -5.50
N LEU A 331 -15.80 -3.58 -6.32
CA LEU A 331 -15.51 -2.37 -7.07
C LEU A 331 -15.80 -1.17 -6.15
N ALA A 332 -14.73 -0.60 -5.60
CA ALA A 332 -14.78 0.42 -4.57
C ALA A 332 -14.61 1.83 -5.17
N LEU A 333 -15.63 2.68 -5.04
CA LEU A 333 -15.52 4.09 -5.37
C LEU A 333 -14.61 4.79 -4.36
N SER A 334 -13.51 5.40 -4.83
CA SER A 334 -12.58 6.07 -3.91
C SER A 334 -13.25 7.24 -3.15
N PRO A 335 -13.07 7.33 -1.82
CA PRO A 335 -13.54 8.44 -1.01
C PRO A 335 -12.94 9.82 -1.34
N SER A 336 -11.78 9.88 -2.00
CA SER A 336 -11.14 11.14 -2.39
C SER A 336 -11.73 11.75 -3.67
N LEU A 337 -12.53 11.00 -4.45
CA LEU A 337 -13.13 11.53 -5.67
C LEU A 337 -14.30 12.46 -5.37
N SER A 338 -14.30 13.62 -6.03
CA SER A 338 -15.35 14.64 -6.00
C SER A 338 -15.86 14.93 -7.41
N ASP A 339 -17.02 15.56 -7.54
CA ASP A 339 -17.48 16.16 -8.80
C ASP A 339 -17.10 17.64 -8.93
N ALA A 340 -16.65 18.25 -7.83
CA ALA A 340 -16.14 19.62 -7.81
C ALA A 340 -14.71 19.72 -8.38
N GLU A 341 -13.89 18.68 -8.23
CA GLU A 341 -12.49 18.68 -8.63
C GLU A 341 -12.13 17.43 -9.46
N PRO A 342 -11.67 17.58 -10.72
CA PRO A 342 -11.61 18.83 -11.48
C PRO A 342 -13.01 19.29 -11.90
N ALA A 343 -13.26 20.60 -11.86
CA ALA A 343 -14.57 21.16 -12.17
C ALA A 343 -15.06 20.77 -13.58
N GLY A 344 -16.34 20.39 -13.68
CA GLY A 344 -16.97 20.00 -14.95
C GLY A 344 -16.62 18.59 -15.45
N ARG A 345 -15.80 17.82 -14.73
CA ARG A 345 -15.50 16.41 -15.09
C ARG A 345 -16.56 15.42 -14.59
N GLY A 346 -17.25 15.73 -13.49
CA GLY A 346 -18.16 14.79 -12.84
C GLY A 346 -17.46 13.48 -12.46
N THR A 347 -16.20 13.56 -12.00
CA THR A 347 -15.31 12.41 -11.79
C THR A 347 -15.92 11.35 -10.88
N ARG A 348 -16.51 11.75 -9.74
CA ARG A 348 -17.12 10.81 -8.80
C ARG A 348 -18.36 10.17 -9.42
N THR A 349 -19.24 10.96 -10.00
CA THR A 349 -20.48 10.50 -10.64
C THR A 349 -20.18 9.53 -11.80
N ASN A 350 -19.19 9.83 -12.64
CA ASN A 350 -18.85 9.01 -13.79
C ASN A 350 -18.20 7.67 -13.40
N VAL A 351 -17.31 7.66 -12.38
CA VAL A 351 -16.73 6.42 -11.86
C VAL A 351 -17.79 5.56 -11.17
N GLN A 352 -18.70 6.16 -10.39
CA GLN A 352 -19.83 5.46 -9.76
C GLN A 352 -20.74 4.82 -10.82
N ALA A 353 -21.17 5.60 -11.83
CA ALA A 353 -22.01 5.09 -12.91
C ALA A 353 -21.34 3.94 -13.69
N GLY A 354 -20.02 4.00 -13.88
CA GLY A 354 -19.25 2.92 -14.49
C GLY A 354 -19.18 1.66 -13.63
N ILE A 355 -18.97 1.80 -12.32
CA ILE A 355 -19.01 0.69 -11.36
C ILE A 355 -20.40 0.02 -11.37
N ASP A 356 -21.47 0.81 -11.32
CA ASP A 356 -22.85 0.29 -11.31
C ASP A 356 -23.20 -0.44 -12.61
N ALA A 357 -22.77 0.10 -13.76
CA ALA A 357 -22.93 -0.55 -15.06
C ALA A 357 -22.23 -1.93 -15.11
N VAL A 358 -20.97 -2.02 -14.63
CA VAL A 358 -20.23 -3.28 -14.56
C VAL A 358 -20.91 -4.28 -13.62
N VAL A 359 -21.35 -3.84 -12.44
CA VAL A 359 -22.02 -4.73 -11.47
C VAL A 359 -23.34 -5.26 -12.03
N ALA A 360 -24.13 -4.42 -12.70
CA ALA A 360 -25.37 -4.84 -13.35
C ALA A 360 -25.12 -5.85 -14.49
N GLU A 361 -24.13 -5.59 -15.34
CA GLU A 361 -23.73 -6.46 -16.45
C GLU A 361 -23.14 -7.81 -15.96
N ARG A 362 -22.32 -7.81 -14.90
CA ARG A 362 -21.83 -9.05 -14.26
C ARG A 362 -22.97 -9.86 -13.63
N ALA A 363 -23.90 -9.20 -12.94
CA ALA A 363 -25.07 -9.86 -12.35
C ALA A 363 -26.02 -10.45 -13.42
N ALA A 364 -26.25 -9.73 -14.53
CA ALA A 364 -27.02 -10.22 -15.67
C ALA A 364 -26.37 -11.44 -16.34
N ALA A 365 -25.04 -11.50 -16.36
CA ALA A 365 -24.25 -12.65 -16.80
C ALA A 365 -24.15 -13.80 -15.77
N GLY A 366 -24.82 -13.69 -14.61
CA GLY A 366 -24.87 -14.71 -13.56
C GLY A 366 -23.74 -14.66 -12.51
N ASP A 367 -22.83 -13.67 -12.57
CA ASP A 367 -21.79 -13.48 -11.56
C ASP A 367 -22.29 -12.60 -10.41
N ALA A 368 -22.93 -13.23 -9.43
CA ALA A 368 -23.43 -12.58 -8.21
C ALA A 368 -22.33 -12.24 -7.18
N ARG A 369 -21.05 -12.42 -7.51
CA ARG A 369 -19.89 -12.13 -6.62
C ARG A 369 -19.12 -10.87 -7.01
N VAL A 370 -19.74 -9.96 -7.76
CA VAL A 370 -19.22 -8.62 -8.05
C VAL A 370 -20.10 -7.58 -7.36
N TYR A 371 -19.50 -6.67 -6.58
CA TYR A 371 -20.23 -5.73 -5.73
C TYR A 371 -19.73 -4.30 -5.93
N ALA A 372 -20.65 -3.33 -6.02
CA ALA A 372 -20.33 -1.93 -5.83
C ALA A 372 -20.16 -1.64 -4.34
N VAL A 373 -19.14 -0.87 -3.96
CA VAL A 373 -18.95 -0.38 -2.60
C VAL A 373 -18.56 1.10 -2.66
N ALA A 374 -19.23 1.94 -1.87
CA ALA A 374 -18.92 3.36 -1.75
C ALA A 374 -18.74 3.71 -0.27
N PRO A 375 -17.50 3.69 0.27
CA PRO A 375 -17.21 4.25 1.58
C PRO A 375 -17.53 5.76 1.58
N ARG A 376 -17.76 6.37 2.75
CA ARG A 376 -18.14 7.79 2.81
C ARG A 376 -17.07 8.66 2.18
N VAL A 377 -17.51 9.74 1.51
CA VAL A 377 -16.65 10.81 0.99
C VAL A 377 -15.71 11.30 2.09
N ALA A 378 -14.44 11.54 1.75
CA ALA A 378 -13.45 12.04 2.68
C ALA A 378 -13.68 13.52 3.03
N ASP A 379 -13.38 13.89 4.26
CA ASP A 379 -13.28 15.29 4.64
C ASP A 379 -11.96 15.88 4.11
N VAL A 380 -12.04 16.83 3.19
CA VAL A 380 -10.85 17.37 2.51
C VAL A 380 -9.88 18.04 3.48
N ALA A 381 -10.39 18.71 4.52
CA ALA A 381 -9.56 19.48 5.45
C ALA A 381 -8.84 18.62 6.50
N THR A 382 -9.37 17.43 6.82
CA THR A 382 -8.89 16.58 7.93
C THR A 382 -8.41 15.20 7.49
N GLU A 383 -8.77 14.73 6.29
CA GLU A 383 -8.40 13.40 5.78
C GLU A 383 -7.50 13.46 4.54
N LEU A 384 -7.66 14.44 3.66
CA LEU A 384 -6.89 14.57 2.40
C LEU A 384 -5.66 15.47 2.57
N THR A 385 -4.87 15.20 3.61
CA THR A 385 -3.76 16.05 4.06
C THR A 385 -2.37 15.44 3.83
N GLY A 386 -2.26 14.38 3.05
CA GLY A 386 -0.99 13.84 2.55
C GLY A 386 -0.47 14.62 1.32
N CYS A 387 0.64 14.15 0.73
CA CYS A 387 1.18 14.75 -0.50
C CYS A 387 0.13 14.75 -1.63
N ASP A 388 0.13 15.80 -2.47
CA ASP A 388 -0.79 15.97 -3.59
C ASP A 388 -2.29 15.78 -3.25
N GLY A 389 -2.69 16.07 -2.00
CA GLY A 389 -4.07 15.91 -1.54
C GLY A 389 -4.51 14.45 -1.32
N HIS A 390 -3.57 13.53 -1.16
CA HIS A 390 -3.88 12.12 -0.86
C HIS A 390 -4.33 11.91 0.58
N GLY A 391 -5.03 10.81 0.81
CA GLY A 391 -5.46 10.35 2.13
C GLY A 391 -4.30 10.21 3.13
N ASN A 392 -4.48 10.79 4.31
CA ASN A 392 -3.58 10.64 5.45
C ASN A 392 -3.81 9.32 6.22
N ASP A 393 -3.10 9.14 7.33
CA ASP A 393 -3.20 7.94 8.15
C ASP A 393 -4.63 7.62 8.63
N ALA A 394 -5.39 8.65 9.02
CA ALA A 394 -6.76 8.50 9.52
C ALA A 394 -7.77 8.17 8.40
N PHE A 395 -7.60 8.76 7.20
CA PHE A 395 -8.34 8.35 5.99
C PHE A 395 -8.23 6.84 5.79
N HIS A 396 -7.00 6.33 5.78
CA HIS A 396 -6.72 4.95 5.46
C HIS A 396 -7.25 3.97 6.53
N ALA A 397 -7.10 4.30 7.81
CA ALA A 397 -7.66 3.53 8.91
C ALA A 397 -9.20 3.45 8.83
N ARG A 398 -9.88 4.57 8.54
CA ARG A 398 -11.34 4.59 8.36
C ARG A 398 -11.79 3.76 7.16
N VAL A 399 -11.17 3.94 6.00
CA VAL A 399 -11.55 3.21 4.78
C VAL A 399 -11.39 1.70 4.97
N ALA A 400 -10.33 1.27 5.66
CA ALA A 400 -10.17 -0.14 6.05
C ALA A 400 -11.33 -0.63 6.94
N ALA A 401 -11.73 0.15 7.95
CA ALA A 401 -12.83 -0.22 8.84
C ALA A 401 -14.20 -0.30 8.13
N GLU A 402 -14.51 0.65 7.23
CA GLU A 402 -15.74 0.63 6.42
C GLU A 402 -15.76 -0.57 5.47
N LEU A 403 -14.66 -0.86 4.78
CA LEU A 403 -14.54 -2.03 3.89
C LEU A 403 -14.59 -3.35 4.66
N ALA A 404 -14.01 -3.42 5.86
CA ALA A 404 -14.00 -4.63 6.68
C ALA A 404 -15.41 -5.13 7.01
N VAL A 405 -16.36 -4.22 7.29
CA VAL A 405 -17.77 -4.57 7.52
C VAL A 405 -18.38 -5.25 6.29
N VAL A 406 -18.16 -4.69 5.09
CA VAL A 406 -18.72 -5.20 3.83
C VAL A 406 -18.08 -6.53 3.44
N VAL A 407 -16.76 -6.66 3.56
CA VAL A 407 -16.03 -7.90 3.25
C VAL A 407 -16.45 -9.03 4.18
N ARG A 408 -16.50 -8.80 5.51
CA ARG A 408 -16.99 -9.82 6.47
C ARG A 408 -18.40 -10.30 6.14
N ALA A 409 -19.32 -9.38 5.86
CA ALA A 409 -20.70 -9.71 5.53
C ALA A 409 -20.84 -10.53 4.23
N LYS A 410 -19.95 -10.37 3.25
CA LYS A 410 -20.00 -11.11 1.98
C LYS A 410 -19.25 -12.44 2.00
N LEU A 411 -18.17 -12.57 2.78
CA LEU A 411 -17.35 -13.78 2.84
C LEU A 411 -17.67 -14.68 4.05
N GLY A 412 -18.41 -14.20 5.05
CA GLY A 412 -18.68 -14.93 6.29
C GLY A 412 -17.45 -15.02 7.20
N TRP A 413 -16.70 -13.92 7.33
CA TRP A 413 -15.42 -13.83 8.04
C TRP A 413 -15.51 -13.22 9.45
#